data_AF-A0A1X6X0B2-F1
#
_entry.id   AF-A0A1X6X0B2-F1
#
_cell.length_a   1.000
_cell.length_b   1.000
_cell.length_c   1.000
_cell.angle_alpha   90.00
_cell.angle_beta   90.00
_cell.angle_gamma   90.00
#
_symmetry.space_group_name_H-M   'P 1'
#
loop_
_entity.id
_entity.type
_entity.pdbx_description
1 polymer ?
#
loop_
_entity_poly.entity_id
_entity_poly.type
_entity_poly.pdbx_seq_one_letter_code
_entity_poly.pdbx_strand_id
1 'polypeptide(L)' 'MIVEYIDQYRHEFGVEPICRTLTAAGTQIAPSTYYAFTTRPPSKRGLRDEELLVEIHRVHAANFGV' A
#
# COMPACT_ATOMS: atom_id res chain seq x y z
N MET A 1 1.00 -8.33 -3.59
CA MET A 1 -0.36 -7.72 -3.55
C MET A 1 -0.90 -7.54 -4.98
N ILE A 2 -2.22 -7.44 -5.18
CA ILE A 2 -2.83 -7.17 -6.50
C ILE A 2 -2.26 -5.91 -7.18
N VAL A 3 -1.95 -4.88 -6.38
CA VAL A 3 -1.37 -3.63 -6.90
C VAL A 3 0.00 -3.86 -7.53
N GLU A 4 0.86 -4.67 -6.92
CA GLU A 4 2.20 -4.99 -7.47
C GLU A 4 2.09 -5.71 -8.81
N TYR A 5 1.12 -6.63 -8.95
CA TYR A 5 0.83 -7.28 -10.22
C TYR A 5 0.41 -6.26 -11.29
N ILE A 6 -0.48 -5.32 -10.94
CA ILE A 6 -0.89 -4.26 -11.87
C ILE A 6 0.31 -3.36 -12.22
N ASP A 7 1.16 -3.01 -11.25
CA ASP A 7 2.35 -2.19 -11.48
C ASP A 7 3.34 -2.85 -12.45
N GLN A 8 3.52 -4.16 -12.33
CA GLN A 8 4.39 -4.92 -13.20
C GLN A 8 3.93 -4.91 -14.66
N TYR A 9 2.62 -4.98 -14.91
CA TYR A 9 2.06 -5.22 -16.25
C TYR A 9 1.32 -4.03 -16.87
N ARG A 10 1.10 -2.93 -16.12
CA ARG A 10 0.38 -1.74 -16.61
C ARG A 10 1.01 -1.08 -17.82
N HIS A 11 2.32 -1.22 -18.01
CA HIS A 11 3.03 -0.65 -19.17
C HIS A 11 2.72 -1.39 -20.47
N GLU A 12 2.44 -2.69 -20.38
CA GLU A 12 2.18 -3.55 -21.55
C GLU A 12 0.68 -3.61 -21.87
N PHE A 13 -0.18 -3.78 -20.86
CA PHE A 13 -1.62 -4.00 -21.07
C PHE A 13 -2.51 -2.83 -20.64
N GLY A 14 -1.98 -1.87 -19.89
CA GLY A 14 -2.78 -0.81 -19.26
C GLY A 14 -3.53 -1.29 -18.01
N VAL A 15 -3.84 -0.36 -17.11
CA VAL A 15 -4.51 -0.66 -15.82
C VAL A 15 -5.93 -1.17 -16.02
N GLU A 16 -6.70 -0.56 -16.91
CA GLU A 16 -8.12 -0.87 -17.06
C GLU A 16 -8.42 -2.25 -17.68
N PRO A 17 -7.68 -2.69 -18.72
CA PRO A 17 -7.76 -4.07 -19.19
C PRO A 17 -7.40 -5.10 -18.12
N ILE A 18 -6.36 -4.85 -17.31
CA ILE A 18 -5.95 -5.74 -16.21
C ILE A 18 -7.03 -5.80 -15.13
N CYS A 19 -7.57 -4.66 -14.68
CA CYS A 19 -8.64 -4.64 -13.68
C CYS A 19 -9.89 -5.39 -14.15
N ARG A 20 -10.23 -5.30 -15.44
CA ARG A 20 -11.35 -6.02 -16.05
C ARG A 20 -11.13 -7.53 -16.02
N THR A 21 -9.95 -8.01 -16.41
CA THR A 21 -9.65 -9.45 -16.42
C THR A 21 -9.57 -10.02 -15.01
N LEU A 22 -8.96 -9.30 -14.07
CA LEU A 22 -8.93 -9.69 -12.65
C LEU A 22 -10.35 -9.79 -12.06
N THR A 23 -11.21 -8.81 -12.35
CA THR A 23 -12.61 -8.82 -11.89
C THR A 23 -13.38 -10.01 -12.48
N ALA A 24 -13.19 -10.31 -13.77
CA ALA A 24 -13.79 -11.49 -14.41
C ALA A 24 -13.27 -12.81 -13.81
N ALA A 25 -12.03 -12.85 -13.32
CA ALA A 25 -11.43 -13.99 -12.63
C ALA A 25 -11.80 -14.07 -11.12
N GLY A 26 -12.74 -13.25 -10.65
CA GLY A 26 -13.21 -13.25 -9.25
C GLY A 26 -12.42 -12.35 -8.30
N THR A 27 -11.42 -11.61 -8.80
CA THR A 27 -10.64 -10.65 -8.03
C THR A 27 -11.14 -9.23 -8.29
N GLN A 28 -12.05 -8.75 -7.44
CA GLN A 28 -12.68 -7.44 -7.63
C GLN A 28 -11.69 -6.29 -7.40
N ILE A 29 -11.37 -5.55 -8.46
CA ILE A 29 -10.60 -4.31 -8.39
C ILE A 29 -11.01 -3.34 -9.49
N ALA A 30 -11.23 -2.08 -9.13
CA ALA A 30 -11.51 -1.00 -10.08
C ALA A 30 -10.23 -0.19 -10.38
N PRO A 31 -10.09 0.38 -11.59
CA PRO A 31 -8.97 1.27 -11.91
C PRO A 31 -8.85 2.47 -10.95
N SER A 32 -9.99 3.05 -10.56
CA SER A 32 -10.03 4.15 -9.59
C SER A 32 -9.50 3.73 -8.21
N THR A 33 -9.77 2.50 -7.77
CA THR A 33 -9.22 1.94 -6.53
C THR A 33 -7.71 1.78 -6.62
N TYR A 34 -7.20 1.27 -7.75
CA TYR A 34 -5.76 1.18 -7.99
C TYR A 34 -5.08 2.55 -7.91
N TYR A 35 -5.59 3.55 -8.64
CA TYR A 35 -5.01 4.89 -8.61
C TYR A 35 -5.17 5.57 -7.25
N ALA A 36 -6.28 5.35 -6.56
CA ALA A 36 -6.46 5.85 -5.20
C ALA A 36 -5.42 5.22 -4.26
N PHE A 37 -5.13 3.92 -4.38
CA PHE A 37 -4.10 3.28 -3.57
C PHE A 37 -2.72 3.87 -3.85
N THR A 38 -2.33 4.04 -5.11
CA THR A 38 -0.99 4.53 -5.48
C THR A 38 -0.76 6.01 -5.18
N THR A 39 -1.82 6.82 -5.10
CA THR A 39 -1.73 8.28 -4.86
C THR A 39 -2.07 8.70 -3.44
N ARG A 40 -2.69 7.83 -2.63
CA ARG A 40 -3.11 8.20 -1.27
C ARG A 40 -1.90 8.54 -0.41
N PRO A 41 -1.86 9.74 0.21
CA PRO A 41 -0.86 10.01 1.22
C PRO A 41 -1.09 9.10 2.43
N PRO A 42 -0.05 8.87 3.25
CA PRO A 42 -0.21 8.19 4.52
C PRO A 42 -1.33 8.82 5.34
N SER A 43 -2.12 7.97 6.00
CA SER A 43 -3.19 8.47 6.86
C SER A 43 -2.60 9.24 8.05
N LYS A 44 -3.35 10.20 8.61
CA LYS A 44 -2.95 10.94 9.82
C LYS A 44 -2.59 10.00 10.99
N ARG A 45 -3.27 8.85 11.07
CA ARG A 45 -2.95 7.82 12.06
C ARG A 45 -1.61 7.16 11.75
N GLY A 46 -1.38 6.77 10.50
CA GLY A 46 -0.11 6.17 10.08
C GLY A 46 1.08 7.09 10.36
N LEU A 47 0.97 8.38 10.04
CA LEU A 47 2.01 9.37 10.36
C LEU A 47 2.30 9.45 11.86
N ARG A 48 1.25 9.48 12.69
CA ARG A 48 1.40 9.51 14.15
C ARG A 48 2.02 8.22 14.69
N ASP A 49 1.62 7.07 14.14
CA ASP A 49 2.13 5.77 14.56
C ASP A 49 3.63 5.64 14.20
N GLU A 50 4.07 6.18 13.05
CA GLU A 50 5.50 6.28 12.69
C GLU A 50 6.30 7.13 13.67
N GLU A 51 5.80 8.32 14.03
CA GLU A 51 6.41 9.19 15.05
C GLU A 51 6.50 8.48 16.41
N LEU A 52 5.41 7.81 16.81
CA LEU A 52 5.33 7.09 18.08
C LEU A 52 6.29 5.89 18.12
N LEU A 53 6.43 5.16 17.01
CA LEU A 53 7.35 4.02 16.92
C LEU A 53 8.81 4.43 17.15
N VAL A 54 9.23 5.60 16.66
CA VAL A 54 10.57 6.13 16.93
C VAL A 54 10.79 6.31 18.44
N GLU A 55 9.81 6.88 19.12
CA GLU A 55 9.88 7.11 20.56
C GLU A 55 9.84 5.80 21.36
N ILE A 56 9.01 4.84 20.95
CA ILE A 56 8.97 3.50 21.54
C ILE A 56 10.35 2.83 21.41
N HIS A 57 10.98 2.87 20.24
CA HIS A 57 12.31 2.29 20.05
C HIS A 57 13.37 2.99 20.92
N ARG A 58 13.31 4.32 21.05
CA ARG A 58 14.21 5.10 21.91
C ARG A 58 14.10 4.66 23.37
N VAL A 59 12.88 4.59 23.90
CA VAL A 59 12.62 4.20 25.29
C VAL A 59 12.96 2.73 25.52
N HIS A 60 12.67 1.85 24.55
CA HIS A 60 13.01 0.44 24.63
C HIS A 60 14.54 0.23 24.69
N ALA A 61 15.30 0.88 23.81
CA ALA A 61 16.76 0.82 23.82
C ALA A 61 17.35 1.36 25.13
N ALA A 62 16.81 2.46 25.66
CA ALA A 62 17.27 3.05 26.92
C ALA A 62 17.00 2.16 28.16
N ASN A 63 15.92 1.35 28.14
CA ASN A 63 15.53 0.53 29.30
C ASN A 63 16.05 -0.92 29.22
N PHE A 64 16.13 -1.50 28.02
CA PHE A 64 16.43 -2.91 27.81
C PHE A 64 17.72 -3.14 27.00
N GLY A 65 18.44 -2.09 26.62
CA GLY A 65 19.76 -2.18 25.98
C GLY A 65 20.86 -2.45 26.99
N VAL A 66 20.85 -3.64 27.60
CA VAL A 66 21.98 -4.20 28.37
C VAL A 66 22.87 -5.04 27.45
#